data_AF-A0A150MCD1-F1
#
_entry.id   AF-A0A150MCD1-F1
#
_cell.length_a   1.000
_cell.length_b   1.000
_cell.length_c   1.000
_cell.angle_alpha   90.00
_cell.angle_beta   90.00
_cell.angle_gamma   90.00
#
_symmetry.space_group_name_H-M   'P 1'
#
loop_
_entity.id
_entity.type
_entity.pdbx_description
1 polymer ?
#
loop_
_entity_poly.entity_id
_entity_poly.type
_entity_poly.pdbx_seq_one_letter_code
_entity_poly.pdbx_strand_id
1 'polypeptide(L)'
;MRIQPDPFFPNFTDHGGLFPNGFWAIFTTMILVNFSFQGTELVGVAAGESREPEKTVPVALRNTVWRILIFFILAIFVLAG
;
A
#
# COMPACT_ATOMS: atom_id res chain seq x y z
N MET A 1 18.49 18.29 22.71
CA MET A 1 18.66 18.65 21.29
C MET A 1 17.29 19.11 20.80
N ARG A 2 17.11 20.39 20.43
CA ARG A 2 15.83 20.87 19.88
C ARG A 2 15.76 20.34 18.44
N ILE A 3 14.83 19.44 18.14
CA ILE A 3 14.50 19.07 16.76
C ILE A 3 13.95 20.35 16.13
N GLN A 4 14.69 20.95 15.21
CA GLN A 4 14.15 22.06 14.43
C GLN A 4 13.27 21.44 13.36
N PRO A 5 12.01 21.89 13.23
CA PRO A 5 11.11 21.37 12.22
C PRO A 5 11.71 21.60 10.84
N ASP A 6 11.76 20.57 10.02
CA ASP A 6 12.33 20.71 8.70
C ASP A 6 11.38 21.56 7.82
N PRO A 7 11.91 22.50 7.02
CA PRO A 7 11.07 23.49 6.34
C PRO A 7 10.22 22.95 5.18
N PHE A 8 10.45 21.70 4.75
CA PHE A 8 9.90 21.17 3.51
C PHE A 8 8.99 19.95 3.71
N PHE A 9 9.22 19.13 4.73
CA PHE A 9 8.55 17.85 5.00
C PHE A 9 8.31 17.59 6.52
N PRO A 10 7.78 18.56 7.28
CA PRO A 10 7.69 18.47 8.75
C PRO A 10 6.98 17.20 9.23
N ASN A 11 5.95 16.72 8.53
CA ASN A 11 5.24 15.50 8.98
C ASN A 11 6.02 14.20 8.75
N PHE A 12 7.00 14.18 7.85
CA PHE A 12 7.82 13.00 7.60
C PHE A 12 8.93 12.82 8.63
N THR A 13 9.36 13.89 9.28
CA THR A 13 10.57 13.93 10.12
C THR A 13 10.28 14.31 11.56
N ASP A 14 9.33 15.21 11.82
CA ASP A 14 9.08 15.74 13.16
C ASP A 14 8.17 14.85 14.02
N HIS A 15 7.38 13.97 13.41
CA HIS A 15 6.42 13.09 14.10
C HIS A 15 6.92 11.66 14.31
N GLY A 16 8.23 11.50 14.55
CA GLY A 16 8.85 10.18 14.78
C GLY A 16 9.38 9.50 13.52
N GLY A 17 9.55 10.25 12.42
CA GLY A 17 10.12 9.75 11.18
C GLY A 17 9.15 8.90 10.36
N LEU A 18 9.70 8.13 9.40
CA LEU A 18 8.92 7.19 8.57
C LEU A 18 8.37 5.98 9.33
N PHE A 19 8.96 5.65 10.48
CA PHE A 19 8.60 4.46 11.27
C PHE A 19 8.36 4.82 12.74
N PRO A 20 7.37 5.69 13.06
CA PRO A 20 7.16 6.19 14.42
C PRO A 20 6.71 5.08 15.39
N ASN A 21 6.07 4.03 14.88
CA ASN A 21 5.66 2.85 15.64
C ASN A 21 6.65 1.67 15.52
N GLY A 22 7.82 1.89 14.90
CA GLY A 22 8.86 0.87 14.68
C GLY A 22 8.51 -0.21 13.66
N PHE A 23 9.48 -1.08 13.36
CA PHE A 23 9.31 -2.16 12.37
C PHE A 23 8.31 -3.24 12.82
N TRP A 24 8.14 -3.44 14.13
CA TRP A 24 7.18 -4.43 14.65
C TRP A 24 5.73 -4.12 14.26
N ALA A 25 5.40 -2.82 14.17
CA ALA A 25 4.09 -2.37 13.73
C ALA A 25 3.78 -2.86 12.30
N ILE A 26 4.78 -2.92 11.41
CA ILE A 26 4.62 -3.41 10.02
C ILE A 26 4.10 -4.84 10.03
N PHE A 27 4.74 -5.74 10.79
CA PHE A 27 4.35 -7.14 10.87
C PHE A 27 2.93 -7.31 11.43
N THR A 28 2.57 -6.51 12.45
CA THR A 28 1.22 -6.53 13.03
C THR A 28 0.18 -6.05 12.01
N THR A 29 0.47 -4.97 11.27
CA THR A 29 -0.42 -4.51 10.19
C THR A 29 -0.51 -5.50 9.02
N MET A 30 0.56 -6.22 8.67
CA MET A 30 0.51 -7.24 7.63
C MET A 30 -0.50 -8.35 7.97
N ILE A 31 -0.54 -8.78 9.23
CA ILE A 31 -1.52 -9.77 9.71
C ILE A 31 -2.94 -9.21 9.55
N LEU A 32 -3.20 -7.99 10.05
CA LEU A 32 -4.51 -7.34 9.95
C LEU A 32 -4.97 -7.18 8.49
N VAL A 33 -4.06 -6.78 7.62
CA VAL A 33 -4.29 -6.63 6.18
C VAL A 33 -4.62 -7.98 5.55
N ASN A 34 -3.92 -9.05 5.90
CA ASN A 34 -4.21 -10.40 5.40
C ASN A 34 -5.64 -10.84 5.74
N PHE A 35 -6.07 -10.61 6.99
CA PHE A 35 -7.46 -10.87 7.40
C PHE A 35 -8.48 -10.01 6.66
N SER A 36 -8.13 -8.77 6.32
CA SER A 36 -9.02 -7.84 5.58
C SER A 36 -9.25 -8.25 4.11
N PHE A 37 -8.44 -9.18 3.58
CA PHE A 37 -8.54 -9.69 2.21
C PHE A 37 -9.31 -11.02 2.08
N GLN A 38 -10.11 -11.40 3.10
CA GLN A 38 -11.16 -12.42 2.93
C GLN A 38 -12.19 -11.93 1.88
N GLY A 39 -12.09 -12.42 0.65
CA GLY A 39 -12.88 -11.93 -0.49
C GLY A 39 -12.13 -11.90 -1.82
N THR A 40 -10.82 -12.21 -1.80
CA THR A 40 -10.01 -12.39 -3.03
C THR A 40 -10.47 -13.57 -3.88
N GLU A 41 -11.31 -14.46 -3.35
CA GLU A 41 -11.96 -15.56 -4.06
C GLU A 41 -12.76 -15.08 -5.27
N LEU A 42 -13.41 -13.91 -5.17
CA LEU A 42 -14.20 -13.33 -6.26
C LEU A 42 -13.33 -12.99 -7.49
N VAL A 43 -12.07 -12.63 -7.26
CA VAL A 43 -11.09 -12.37 -8.33
C VAL A 43 -10.74 -13.67 -9.05
N GLY A 44 -10.67 -14.80 -8.33
CA GLY A 44 -10.46 -16.13 -8.91
C GLY A 44 -11.64 -16.61 -9.75
N VAL A 45 -12.88 -16.36 -9.30
CA VAL A 45 -14.09 -16.69 -10.07
C VAL A 45 -14.15 -15.85 -11.35
N ALA A 46 -13.95 -14.53 -11.25
CA ALA A 46 -13.91 -13.63 -12.40
C ALA A 46 -12.78 -13.99 -13.39
N ALA A 47 -11.64 -14.47 -12.89
CA ALA A 47 -10.57 -15.02 -13.72
C ALA A 47 -11.04 -16.29 -14.45
N GLY A 48 -11.77 -17.19 -13.81
CA GLY A 48 -12.32 -18.40 -14.45
C GLY A 48 -13.35 -18.11 -15.55
N GLU A 49 -14.10 -17.01 -15.44
CA GLU A 49 -15.06 -16.56 -16.45
C GLU A 49 -14.44 -15.70 -17.56
N SER A 50 -13.16 -15.33 -17.44
CA SER A 50 -12.48 -14.47 -18.39
C SER A 50 -12.11 -15.20 -19.68
N ARG A 51 -12.29 -14.53 -20.83
CA ARG A 51 -11.93 -15.04 -22.16
C ARG A 51 -10.40 -14.90 -22.33
N GLU A 52 -9.68 -16.03 -22.26
CA GLU A 52 -8.20 -16.15 -22.19
C GLU A 52 -7.57 -15.71 -20.85
N PRO A 53 -7.84 -16.43 -19.74
CA PRO A 53 -7.39 -16.03 -18.40
C PRO A 53 -5.86 -16.08 -18.24
N GLU A 54 -5.19 -16.99 -18.96
CA GLU A 54 -3.73 -17.16 -18.96
C GLU A 54 -2.96 -15.90 -19.41
N LYS A 55 -3.57 -15.04 -20.22
CA LYS A 55 -2.96 -13.79 -20.68
C LYS A 55 -3.58 -12.56 -20.01
N THR A 56 -4.90 -12.51 -19.91
CA THR A 56 -5.63 -11.31 -19.49
C THR A 56 -5.51 -11.05 -17.99
N VAL A 57 -5.62 -12.08 -17.16
CA VAL A 57 -5.54 -11.99 -15.69
C VAL A 57 -4.17 -11.50 -15.21
N PRO A 58 -3.02 -12.06 -15.63
CA PRO A 58 -1.72 -11.57 -15.17
C PRO A 58 -1.42 -10.14 -15.63
N VAL A 59 -1.85 -9.74 -16.84
CA VAL A 59 -1.70 -8.36 -17.34
C VAL A 59 -2.54 -7.39 -16.50
N ALA A 60 -3.81 -7.73 -16.25
CA ALA A 60 -4.70 -6.92 -15.42
C ALA A 60 -4.16 -6.79 -13.99
N LEU A 61 -3.72 -7.90 -13.39
CA LEU A 61 -3.15 -7.91 -12.04
C LEU A 61 -1.93 -7.00 -11.94
N ARG A 62 -0.97 -7.11 -12.87
CA ARG A 62 0.22 -6.25 -12.88
C ARG A 62 -0.14 -4.77 -12.99
N ASN A 63 -1.08 -4.43 -13.87
CA ASN A 63 -1.55 -3.05 -14.02
C ASN A 63 -2.23 -2.53 -12.75
N THR A 64 -3.05 -3.36 -12.09
CA THR A 64 -3.74 -3.00 -10.85
C THR A 64 -2.75 -2.81 -9.71
N VAL A 65 -1.82 -3.74 -9.50
CA VAL A 65 -0.79 -3.65 -8.45
C VAL A 65 0.03 -2.37 -8.63
N TRP A 66 0.44 -2.06 -9.85
CA TRP A 66 1.27 -0.88 -10.10
C TRP A 66 0.51 0.43 -9.85
N ARG A 67 -0.77 0.48 -10.23
CA ARG A 67 -1.65 1.62 -9.92
C ARG A 67 -1.81 1.79 -8.41
N ILE A 68 -2.09 0.71 -7.67
CA ILE A 68 -2.24 0.76 -6.21
C ILE A 68 -0.97 1.32 -5.57
N LEU A 69 0.21 0.80 -5.93
CA LEU A 69 1.48 1.26 -5.36
C LEU A 69 1.73 2.76 -5.63
N ILE A 70 1.52 3.21 -6.87
CA ILE A 70 1.71 4.61 -7.24
C ILE A 70 0.73 5.50 -6.48
N PHE A 71 -0.57 5.19 -6.49
CA PHE A 71 -1.57 6.00 -5.80
C PHE A 71 -1.37 6.02 -4.29
N PHE A 72 -0.93 4.91 -3.70
CA PHE A 72 -0.67 4.84 -2.26
C PHE A 72 0.52 5.72 -1.86
N ILE A 73 1.62 5.65 -2.61
CA ILE A 73 2.79 6.50 -2.40
C ILE A 73 2.41 7.97 -2.58
N LEU A 74 1.69 8.31 -3.67
CA LEU A 74 1.24 9.67 -3.92
C LEU A 74 0.31 10.19 -2.81
N ALA A 75 -0.61 9.36 -2.32
CA ALA A 75 -1.49 9.74 -1.22
C ALA A 75 -0.69 10.04 0.06
N ILE A 76 0.32 9.25 0.38
CA ILE A 76 1.23 9.52 1.51
C ILE A 76 1.95 10.86 1.30
N PHE A 77 2.48 11.13 0.11
CA PHE A 77 3.12 12.41 -0.19
C PHE A 77 2.17 13.61 -0.10
N VAL A 78 0.90 13.46 -0.50
CA VAL A 78 -0.10 14.53 -0.40
C VAL A 78 -0.59 14.74 1.03
N LEU A 79 -0.65 13.68 1.83
CA LEU A 79 -1.13 13.75 3.21
C LEU A 79 -0.04 14.17 4.20
N ALA A 80 1.21 13.77 3.98
CA ALA A 80 2.34 14.02 4.87
C ALA A 80 3.32 15.08 4.34
N GLY A 81 3.28 15.43 3.05
CA GLY A 81 3.99 16.60 2.51
C GLY A 81 3.27 17.88 2.92
#